data_AF-A0A8T4PWV3-F1
#
_entry.id   AF-A0A8T4PWV3-F1
#
_cell.length_a   1.000
_cell.length_b   1.000
_cell.length_c   1.000
_cell.angle_alpha   90.00
_cell.angle_beta   90.00
_cell.angle_gamma   90.00
#
_symmetry.space_group_name_H-M   'P 1'
#
loop_
_entity.id
_entity.type
_entity.pdbx_description
1 polymer ?
#
loop_
_entity_poly.entity_id
_entity_poly.type
_entity_poly.pdbx_seq_one_letter_code
_entity_poly.pdbx_strand_id
1 'polypeptide(L)'
;MLSPDNFLPERCTGPAGLDCLDKAAIEATPNNVTFVLKNNVGFDITSLSVTSASDSCGSVSGSFIQTENASGAYNVSNRAENNRKVKVTVTCGTDFSTGRFKSNIGLSYANAQSGLSHTATVAVTGAAS
;
A
#
# COMPACT_ATOMS: atom_id res chain seq x y z
N MET A 1 31.28 -16.94 -0.66
CA MET A 1 30.00 -17.50 -0.22
C MET A 1 29.01 -16.36 -0.16
N LEU A 2 28.12 -16.23 -1.14
CA LEU A 2 27.04 -15.24 -1.11
C LEU A 2 25.89 -15.85 -0.31
N SER A 3 25.63 -15.32 0.89
CA SER A 3 24.48 -15.72 1.69
C SER A 3 23.18 -15.51 0.89
N PRO A 4 22.32 -16.54 0.73
CA PRO A 4 21.06 -16.43 -0.01
C PRO A 4 20.02 -15.51 0.65
N ASP A 5 20.28 -15.01 1.85
CA ASP A 5 19.31 -14.25 2.66
C ASP A 5 19.19 -12.75 2.30
N ASN A 6 20.05 -12.22 1.41
CA ASN A 6 20.03 -10.80 1.03
C ASN A 6 19.21 -10.48 -0.23
N PHE A 7 18.51 -11.47 -0.81
CA PHE A 7 17.65 -11.27 -1.98
C PHE A 7 16.18 -11.46 -1.62
N LEU A 8 15.65 -10.61 -0.74
CA LEU A 8 14.22 -10.35 -0.75
C LEU A 8 13.98 -9.24 -1.76
N PRO A 9 13.51 -9.54 -2.99
CA PRO A 9 13.09 -8.49 -3.88
C PRO A 9 11.97 -7.74 -3.17
N GLU A 10 12.17 -6.45 -2.94
CA GLU A 10 11.12 -5.56 -2.49
C GLU A 10 9.98 -5.67 -3.49
N ARG A 11 8.84 -6.19 -3.02
CA ARG A 11 7.67 -6.47 -3.84
C ARG A 11 6.47 -5.89 -3.12
N CYS A 12 5.78 -5.01 -3.83
CA CYS A 12 4.40 -4.69 -3.58
C CYS A 12 3.61 -5.47 -4.64
N THR A 13 2.70 -6.34 -4.21
CA THR A 13 1.77 -7.03 -5.09
C THR A 13 0.38 -6.59 -4.72
N GLY A 14 -0.23 -5.78 -5.59
CA GLY A 14 -1.61 -5.35 -5.41
C GLY A 14 -2.59 -6.32 -6.07
N PRO A 15 -3.88 -6.23 -5.72
CA PRO A 15 -4.92 -7.04 -6.34
C PRO A 15 -5.20 -6.57 -7.78
N ALA A 16 -5.95 -7.37 -8.53
CA ALA A 16 -6.28 -7.06 -9.92
C ALA A 16 -6.90 -5.65 -10.05
N GLY A 17 -6.27 -4.81 -10.89
CA GLY A 17 -6.69 -3.42 -11.11
C GLY A 17 -6.17 -2.41 -10.09
N LEU A 18 -5.45 -2.82 -9.04
CA LEU A 18 -4.68 -1.91 -8.18
C LEU A 18 -3.21 -2.30 -8.28
N ASP A 19 -2.58 -1.88 -9.36
CA ASP A 19 -1.23 -2.32 -9.71
C ASP A 19 -0.19 -1.58 -8.86
N CYS A 20 0.70 -2.30 -8.16
CA CYS A 20 1.83 -1.66 -7.50
C CYS A 20 2.83 -1.16 -8.55
N LEU A 21 3.15 0.12 -8.50
CA LEU A 21 4.04 0.76 -9.47
C LEU A 21 5.51 0.73 -9.06
N ASP A 22 5.76 0.68 -7.75
CA ASP A 22 7.08 0.79 -7.19
C ASP A 22 7.23 -0.17 -6.00
N LYS A 23 8.48 -0.32 -5.58
CA LYS A 23 8.84 -1.00 -4.34
C LYS A 23 8.24 -0.25 -3.15
N ALA A 24 7.84 -1.01 -2.14
CA ALA A 24 7.41 -0.40 -0.89
C ALA A 24 8.62 0.12 -0.12
N ALA A 25 8.52 1.34 0.42
CA ALA A 25 9.45 1.86 1.41
C ALA A 25 8.99 1.40 2.80
N ILE A 26 9.88 0.74 3.53
CA ILE A 26 9.56 0.12 4.83
C ILE A 26 10.53 0.69 5.87
N GLU A 27 10.01 1.46 6.81
CA GLU A 27 10.77 2.16 7.85
C GLU A 27 10.51 1.50 9.21
N ALA A 28 11.51 0.82 9.77
CA ALA A 28 11.42 0.19 11.10
C ALA A 28 11.25 1.21 12.23
N THR A 29 11.63 2.45 11.98
CA THR A 29 11.40 3.56 12.91
C THR A 29 10.96 4.75 12.08
N PRO A 30 9.66 5.12 12.07
CA PRO A 30 8.68 4.91 13.14
C PRO A 30 7.62 3.80 12.88
N ASN A 31 7.97 2.69 12.23
CA ASN A 31 7.06 1.60 11.82
C ASN A 31 6.10 1.96 10.66
N ASN A 32 6.63 2.66 9.65
CA ASN A 32 5.84 3.05 8.48
C ASN A 32 6.09 2.12 7.29
N VAL A 33 5.03 1.87 6.53
CA VAL A 33 5.09 1.17 5.24
C VAL A 33 4.42 2.06 4.20
N THR A 34 5.18 2.53 3.21
CA THR A 34 4.67 3.35 2.12
C THR A 34 4.76 2.59 0.80
N PHE A 35 3.66 2.54 0.07
CA PHE A 35 3.60 1.94 -1.26
C PHE A 35 2.75 2.78 -2.22
N VAL A 36 3.00 2.64 -3.52
CA VAL A 36 2.28 3.37 -4.56
C VAL A 36 1.53 2.38 -5.46
N LEU A 37 0.22 2.57 -5.55
CA LEU A 37 -0.67 1.84 -6.43
C LEU A 37 -1.07 2.70 -7.61
N LYS A 38 -1.44 2.08 -8.74
CA LYS A 38 -2.17 2.72 -9.82
C LYS A 38 -3.60 2.19 -9.83
N ASN A 39 -4.57 3.09 -9.84
CA ASN A 39 -5.96 2.69 -10.07
C ASN A 39 -6.12 2.29 -11.54
N ASN A 40 -6.35 1.02 -11.78
CA ASN A 40 -6.54 0.40 -13.10
C ASN A 40 -7.73 -0.57 -13.06
N VAL A 41 -8.65 -0.42 -12.10
CA VAL A 41 -9.86 -1.25 -11.94
C VAL A 41 -10.93 -0.96 -12.99
N GLY A 42 -10.71 0.05 -13.85
CA GLY A 42 -11.62 0.45 -14.92
C GLY A 42 -12.67 1.50 -14.53
N PHE A 43 -12.63 2.00 -13.30
CA PHE A 43 -13.54 3.03 -12.78
C PHE A 43 -12.86 3.92 -11.74
N ASP A 44 -13.51 5.04 -11.41
CA ASP A 44 -13.04 5.95 -10.37
C ASP A 44 -13.36 5.39 -8.98
N ILE A 45 -12.44 5.57 -8.03
CA ILE A 45 -12.61 5.22 -6.63
C ILE A 45 -13.08 6.46 -5.86
N THR A 46 -14.24 6.38 -5.19
CA THR A 46 -14.82 7.50 -4.41
C THR A 46 -14.48 7.46 -2.92
N SER A 47 -14.05 6.31 -2.43
CA SER A 47 -13.47 6.14 -1.10
C SER A 47 -12.44 5.03 -1.15
N LEU A 48 -11.31 5.25 -0.50
CA LEU A 48 -10.26 4.27 -0.28
C LEU A 48 -9.86 4.36 1.19
N SER A 49 -9.77 3.21 1.85
CA SER A 49 -9.30 3.14 3.23
C SER A 49 -8.44 1.91 3.44
N VAL A 50 -7.50 2.00 4.37
CA VAL A 50 -6.75 0.86 4.87
C VAL A 50 -7.58 0.22 5.98
N THR A 51 -7.86 -1.07 5.87
CA THR A 51 -8.77 -1.78 6.79
C THR A 51 -8.06 -2.72 7.74
N SER A 52 -6.93 -3.29 7.33
CA SER A 52 -6.18 -4.23 8.15
C SER A 52 -4.72 -4.30 7.76
N ALA A 53 -3.91 -4.85 8.65
CA ALA A 53 -2.54 -5.27 8.38
C ALA A 53 -2.28 -6.58 9.11
N SER A 54 -1.35 -7.40 8.61
CA SER A 54 -0.99 -8.69 9.22
C SER A 54 0.51 -8.87 9.34
N ASP A 55 0.92 -10.03 9.87
CA ASP A 55 2.32 -10.47 9.92
C ASP A 55 3.22 -9.43 10.63
N SER A 56 4.29 -8.94 9.98
CA SER A 56 5.24 -7.98 10.57
C SER A 56 4.59 -6.66 11.00
N CYS A 57 3.50 -6.25 10.35
CA CYS A 57 2.81 -5.00 10.69
C CYS A 57 1.77 -5.21 11.82
N GLY A 58 1.22 -6.43 11.91
CA GLY A 58 0.27 -6.91 12.93
C GLY A 58 -1.11 -6.25 12.95
N SER A 59 -1.17 -4.92 12.90
CA SER A 59 -2.40 -4.11 12.88
C SER A 59 -2.12 -2.73 12.27
N VAL A 60 -3.17 -1.94 12.03
CA VAL A 60 -3.06 -0.57 11.50
C VAL A 60 -3.31 0.41 12.63
N SER A 61 -2.30 1.18 13.00
CA SER A 61 -2.44 2.29 13.95
C SER A 61 -2.82 3.60 13.27
N GLY A 62 -2.46 3.74 11.99
CA GLY A 62 -2.78 4.91 11.19
C GLY A 62 -2.62 4.64 9.70
N SER A 63 -3.30 5.44 8.89
CA SER A 63 -3.05 5.45 7.46
C SER A 63 -3.17 6.86 6.90
N PHE A 64 -2.38 7.13 5.87
CA PHE A 64 -2.38 8.38 5.15
C PHE A 64 -2.39 8.09 3.65
N ILE A 65 -3.37 8.64 2.95
CA ILE A 65 -3.62 8.36 1.54
C ILE A 65 -3.50 9.67 0.77
N GLN A 66 -2.68 9.63 -0.28
CA GLN A 66 -2.53 10.73 -1.21
C GLN A 66 -2.76 10.23 -2.63
N THR A 67 -3.46 11.01 -3.44
CA THR A 67 -3.72 10.69 -4.84
C THR A 67 -2.99 11.68 -5.74
N GLU A 68 -2.48 11.18 -6.86
CA GLU A 68 -1.88 11.98 -7.91
C GLU A 68 -2.94 12.84 -8.61
N ASN A 69 -2.82 14.17 -8.53
CA ASN A 69 -3.68 15.13 -9.24
C ASN A 69 -3.04 15.66 -10.54
N ALA A 70 -1.72 15.70 -10.58
CA ALA A 70 -0.91 16.02 -11.74
C ALA A 70 0.33 15.13 -11.72
N SER A 71 1.03 14.98 -12.85
CA SER A 71 2.18 14.08 -12.94
C SER A 71 3.21 14.37 -11.84
N GLY A 72 3.40 13.42 -10.92
CA GLY A 72 4.33 13.54 -9.79
C GLY A 72 3.84 14.41 -8.61
N ALA A 73 2.69 15.07 -8.71
CA ALA A 73 2.08 15.85 -7.64
C ALA A 73 1.00 15.02 -6.93
N TYR A 74 1.06 14.98 -5.59
CA TYR A 74 0.12 14.23 -4.75
C TYR A 74 -0.56 15.18 -3.76
N ASN A 75 -1.86 15.00 -3.57
CA ASN A 75 -2.62 15.67 -2.51
C ASN A 75 -3.40 14.66 -1.67
N VAL A 76 -3.64 15.04 -0.43
CA VAL A 76 -4.42 14.24 0.52
C VAL A 76 -5.82 14.03 -0.04
N SER A 77 -6.11 12.78 -0.38
CA SER A 77 -7.37 12.37 -0.98
C SER A 77 -7.50 10.87 -0.82
N ASN A 78 -8.69 10.42 -0.46
CA ASN A 78 -9.07 9.01 -0.50
C ASN A 78 -9.84 8.65 -1.78
N ARG A 79 -9.81 9.52 -2.79
CA ARG A 79 -10.42 9.34 -4.10
C ARG A 79 -9.35 9.17 -5.14
N ALA A 80 -9.55 8.28 -6.09
CA ALA A 80 -8.62 8.05 -7.18
C ALA A 80 -9.36 7.88 -8.49
N GLU A 81 -9.18 8.81 -9.43
CA GLU A 81 -9.69 8.63 -10.80
C GLU A 81 -9.02 7.41 -11.43
N ASN A 82 -9.66 6.84 -12.43
CA ASN A 82 -9.08 5.76 -13.21
C ASN A 82 -7.73 6.21 -13.82
N ASN A 83 -6.77 5.32 -13.84
CA ASN A 83 -5.36 5.52 -14.22
C ASN A 83 -4.52 6.45 -13.33
N ARG A 84 -5.04 6.98 -12.22
CA ARG A 84 -4.26 7.80 -11.28
C ARG A 84 -3.50 6.96 -10.27
N LYS A 85 -2.38 7.51 -9.81
CA LYS A 85 -1.57 6.89 -8.76
C LYS A 85 -2.09 7.25 -7.38
N VAL A 86 -1.95 6.32 -6.45
CA VAL A 86 -2.31 6.47 -5.05
C VAL A 86 -1.13 6.06 -4.21
N LYS A 87 -0.61 6.98 -3.42
CA LYS A 87 0.40 6.72 -2.40
C LYS A 87 -0.31 6.43 -1.09
N VAL A 88 -0.03 5.27 -0.51
CA VAL A 88 -0.58 4.83 0.77
C VAL A 88 0.58 4.68 1.74
N THR A 89 0.52 5.40 2.84
CA THR A 89 1.40 5.21 4.00
C THR A 89 0.59 4.58 5.12
N VAL A 90 1.07 3.47 5.64
CA VAL A 90 0.48 2.73 6.76
C VAL A 90 1.43 2.83 7.93
N THR A 91 0.92 3.27 9.08
CA THR A 91 1.63 3.16 10.35
C THR A 91 1.20 1.86 11.01
N CYS A 92 2.14 0.94 11.15
CA CYS A 92 1.91 -0.36 11.76
C CYS A 92 1.67 -0.21 13.27
N GLY A 93 0.78 -1.04 13.80
CA GLY A 93 0.51 -1.08 15.25
C GLY A 93 1.43 -2.00 16.03
N THR A 94 2.17 -2.86 15.34
CA THR A 94 3.25 -3.65 15.93
C THR A 94 4.58 -3.06 15.52
N ASP A 95 5.45 -2.84 16.51
CA ASP A 95 6.84 -2.46 16.24
C ASP A 95 7.55 -3.57 15.47
N PHE A 96 8.35 -3.22 14.47
CA PHE A 96 9.18 -4.18 13.75
C PHE A 96 10.63 -3.70 13.66
N SER A 97 11.56 -4.63 13.72
CA SER A 97 13.00 -4.33 13.61
C SER A 97 13.42 -4.15 12.15
N THR A 98 14.56 -3.50 11.95
CA THR A 98 15.28 -3.53 10.67
C THR A 98 15.50 -4.97 10.21
N GLY A 99 15.48 -5.22 8.91
CA GLY A 99 15.67 -6.54 8.33
C GLY A 99 14.43 -7.02 7.57
N ARG A 100 14.14 -8.32 7.60
CA ARG A 100 13.07 -8.89 6.78
C ARG A 100 11.70 -8.39 7.24
N PHE A 101 10.96 -7.79 6.31
CA PHE A 101 9.57 -7.38 6.51
C PHE A 101 8.64 -8.11 5.54
N LYS A 102 7.50 -8.57 6.06
CA LYS A 102 6.40 -9.12 5.26
C LYS A 102 5.09 -8.75 5.93
N SER A 103 4.16 -8.17 5.17
CA SER A 103 2.82 -7.83 5.65
C SER A 103 1.81 -7.91 4.53
N ASN A 104 0.58 -8.31 4.85
CA ASN A 104 -0.56 -8.09 3.98
C ASN A 104 -1.36 -6.90 4.50
N ILE A 105 -1.58 -5.92 3.63
CA ILE A 105 -2.34 -4.70 3.92
C ILE A 105 -3.71 -4.80 3.26
N GLY A 106 -4.76 -4.81 4.06
CA GLY A 106 -6.14 -4.76 3.59
C GLY A 106 -6.53 -3.35 3.18
N LEU A 107 -7.17 -3.24 2.03
CA LEU A 107 -7.77 -2.02 1.48
C LEU A 107 -9.27 -2.25 1.29
N SER A 108 -10.06 -1.21 1.50
CA SER A 108 -11.46 -1.14 1.07
C SER A 108 -11.63 0.05 0.13
N TYR A 109 -12.34 -0.14 -0.96
CA TYR A 109 -12.63 0.92 -1.91
C TYR A 109 -14.03 0.84 -2.50
N ALA A 110 -14.62 1.99 -2.82
CA ALA A 110 -15.95 2.07 -3.45
C ALA A 110 -15.86 2.49 -4.92
N ASN A 111 -16.63 1.81 -5.77
CA ASN A 111 -16.79 2.14 -7.18
C ASN A 111 -17.69 3.38 -7.34
N ALA A 112 -17.19 4.42 -8.02
CA ALA A 112 -17.93 5.65 -8.29
C ALA A 112 -19.22 5.45 -9.09
N GLN A 113 -19.25 4.44 -9.95
CA GLN A 113 -20.35 4.20 -10.89
C GLN A 113 -21.48 3.38 -10.25
N SER A 114 -21.14 2.34 -9.49
CA SER A 114 -22.13 1.43 -8.91
C SER A 114 -22.40 1.67 -7.42
N GLY A 115 -21.51 2.39 -6.73
CA GLY A 115 -21.55 2.55 -5.26
C GLY A 115 -21.16 1.29 -4.49
N LEU A 116 -20.81 0.18 -5.18
CA LEU A 116 -20.41 -1.05 -4.53
C LEU A 116 -19.03 -0.90 -3.88
N SER A 117 -18.91 -1.44 -2.66
CA SER A 117 -17.65 -1.52 -1.94
C SER A 117 -16.95 -2.85 -2.21
N HIS A 118 -15.64 -2.79 -2.38
CA HIS A 118 -14.76 -3.92 -2.63
C HIS A 118 -13.65 -3.94 -1.59
N THR A 119 -13.17 -5.13 -1.26
CA THR A 119 -11.97 -5.32 -0.45
C THR A 119 -10.85 -5.87 -1.30
N ALA A 120 -9.64 -5.45 -0.96
CA ALA A 120 -8.41 -5.69 -1.69
C ALA A 120 -7.30 -6.00 -0.69
N THR A 121 -6.33 -6.82 -1.06
CA THR A 121 -5.17 -7.10 -0.22
C THR A 121 -3.90 -6.81 -1.00
N VAL A 122 -3.05 -5.96 -0.45
CA VAL A 122 -1.72 -5.65 -0.98
C VAL A 122 -0.69 -6.41 -0.16
N ALA A 123 0.04 -7.32 -0.80
CA ALA A 123 1.15 -8.00 -0.17
C ALA A 123 2.42 -7.14 -0.29
N VAL A 124 3.02 -6.79 0.84
CA VAL A 124 4.28 -6.04 0.94
C VAL A 124 5.35 -6.97 1.49
N THR A 125 6.46 -7.08 0.78
CA THR A 125 7.66 -7.80 1.24
C THR A 125 8.89 -6.98 0.89
N GLY A 126 9.85 -6.87 1.80
CA GLY A 126 11.07 -6.10 1.55
C GLY A 126 12.01 -6.10 2.76
N ALA A 127 13.03 -5.27 2.69
CA ALA A 127 13.89 -4.97 3.83
C ALA A 127 13.36 -3.72 4.53
N ALA A 128 13.07 -3.84 5.82
CA ALA A 128 12.88 -2.70 6.71
C ALA A 128 14.24 -2.06 7.00
N SER A 129 14.34 -0.76 6.72
CA SER A 129 15.48 0.08 7.05
C SER A 129 15.22 0.97 8.25
#